data_AF-A0A538I2A3-F1
#
_entry.id   AF-A0A538I2A3-F1
#
_cell.length_a   1.000
_cell.length_b   1.000
_cell.length_c   1.000
_cell.angle_alpha   90.00
_cell.angle_beta   90.00
_cell.angle_gamma   90.00
#
_symmetry.space_group_name_H-M   'P 1'
#
loop_
_entity.id
_entity.type
_entity.pdbx_description
1 polymer ?
#
loop_
_entity_poly.entity_id
_entity_poly.type
_entity_poly.pdbx_seq_one_letter_code
_entity_poly.pdbx_strand_id
1 'polypeptide(L)' 'MRRVVLCIAVVASLAVAGGIAGAVRADDTPPPAATIPLGVTIGGIDVGGMTADDATTAVQQAFAQPLELLVAG' A
#
# COMPACT_ATOMS: atom_id res chain seq x y z
N MET A 1 -40.75 -34.53 -12.39
CA MET A 1 -39.52 -34.72 -11.58
C MET A 1 -38.34 -33.87 -12.07
N ARG A 2 -37.98 -33.90 -13.38
CA ARG A 2 -36.90 -33.04 -13.94
C ARG A 2 -37.01 -31.54 -13.66
N ARG A 3 -38.22 -30.97 -13.69
CA ARG A 3 -38.45 -29.53 -13.43
C ARG A 3 -38.26 -29.15 -11.96
N VAL A 4 -38.56 -30.07 -11.03
CA VAL A 4 -38.40 -29.85 -9.58
C VAL A 4 -36.93 -29.88 -9.17
N VAL A 5 -36.15 -30.79 -9.79
CA VAL A 5 -34.69 -30.86 -9.59
C VAL A 5 -34.00 -29.58 -10.08
N LEU A 6 -34.46 -28.99 -11.19
CA LEU A 6 -33.92 -27.73 -11.71
C LEU A 6 -34.17 -26.55 -10.75
N CYS A 7 -35.37 -26.43 -10.17
CA CYS A 7 -35.70 -25.38 -9.22
C CYS A 7 -34.84 -25.46 -7.94
N ILE A 8 -34.61 -26.67 -7.43
CA ILE A 8 -33.79 -26.88 -6.23
C ILE A 8 -32.33 -26.48 -6.49
N ALA A 9 -31.80 -26.80 -7.68
CA ALA A 9 -30.44 -26.40 -8.06
C ALA A 9 -30.27 -24.87 -8.14
N VAL A 10 -31.27 -24.16 -8.68
CA VAL A 10 -31.25 -22.69 -8.77
C VAL A 10 -31.29 -22.04 -7.38
N VAL A 11 -32.15 -22.51 -6.48
CA VAL A 11 -32.24 -21.97 -5.11
C VAL A 11 -30.96 -22.26 -4.31
N ALA A 12 -30.37 -23.45 -4.49
CA ALA A 12 -29.10 -23.80 -3.85
C ALA A 12 -27.94 -22.90 -4.32
N SER A 13 -27.90 -22.51 -5.60
CA SER A 13 -26.88 -21.59 -6.11
C SER A 13 -27.02 -20.15 -5.57
N LEU A 14 -28.23 -19.72 -5.22
CA LEU A 14 -28.47 -18.37 -4.69
C LEU A 14 -28.03 -18.23 -3.22
N ALA A 15 -28.02 -19.32 -2.46
CA ALA A 15 -27.59 -19.33 -1.06
C ALA A 15 -26.05 -19.18 -0.88
N VAL A 16 -25.26 -19.48 -1.91
CA VAL A 16 -23.79 -19.36 -1.87
C VAL A 16 -23.32 -17.93 -2.18
N ALA A 17 -24.15 -17.11 -2.84
CA ALA A 17 -23.85 -15.71 -3.12
C ALA A 17 -24.01 -14.77 -1.90
N GLY A 18 -24.62 -15.26 -0.81
CA GLY A 18 -24.66 -14.57 0.49
C GLY A 18 -23.38 -14.73 1.30
N GLY A 19 -22.23 -14.82 0.60
CA GLY A 19 -20.92 -14.98 1.20
C GLY A 19 -20.66 -13.87 2.21
N ILE A 20 -20.49 -14.28 3.47
CA ILE A 20 -19.72 -13.59 4.50
C ILE A 20 -19.71 -12.07 4.36
N ALA A 21 -20.76 -11.42 4.86
CA ALA A 21 -20.60 -10.07 5.40
C ALA A 21 -19.59 -10.19 6.55
N GLY A 22 -18.30 -10.14 6.23
CA GLY A 22 -17.24 -10.03 7.20
C GLY A 22 -17.61 -8.85 8.08
N ALA A 23 -17.81 -9.10 9.37
CA ALA A 23 -18.05 -8.04 10.32
C ALA A 23 -16.84 -7.11 10.26
N VAL A 24 -16.99 -5.97 9.59
CA VAL A 24 -16.03 -4.87 9.64
C VAL A 24 -16.09 -4.38 11.08
N ARG A 25 -15.23 -4.94 11.93
CA ARG A 25 -14.90 -4.34 13.21
C ARG A 25 -14.11 -3.09 12.86
N ALA A 26 -14.62 -1.93 13.25
CA ALA A 26 -13.81 -0.72 13.29
C ALA A 26 -12.76 -0.95 14.39
N ASP A 27 -11.63 -1.53 14.02
CA ASP A 27 -10.43 -1.41 14.85
C ASP A 27 -9.97 0.04 14.70
N ASP A 28 -10.10 0.83 15.77
CA ASP A 28 -9.62 2.22 15.84
C ASP A 28 -8.09 2.33 15.79
N THR A 29 -7.39 1.21 15.57
CA THR A 29 -5.94 1.19 15.42
C THR A 29 -5.60 1.64 14.01
N PRO A 30 -4.90 2.78 13.84
CA PRO A 30 -4.43 3.20 12.53
C PRO A 30 -3.55 2.09 11.93
N PRO A 31 -3.65 1.83 10.62
CA PRO A 31 -2.73 0.91 9.97
C PRO A 31 -1.28 1.38 10.18
N PRO A 32 -0.32 0.45 10.23
CA PRO A 32 1.09 0.82 10.34
C PRO A 32 1.47 1.77 9.19
N ALA A 33 2.33 2.74 9.49
CA ALA A 33 2.80 3.69 8.49
C ALA A 33 3.44 2.95 7.31
N ALA A 34 3.05 3.32 6.08
CA ALA A 34 3.60 2.71 4.88
C ALA A 34 5.08 3.09 4.72
N THR A 35 5.90 2.11 4.36
CA THR A 35 7.32 2.29 4.07
C THR A 35 7.58 2.26 2.56
N ILE A 36 8.59 3.00 2.12
CA ILE A 36 9.07 2.96 0.74
C ILE A 36 9.68 1.58 0.47
N PRO A 37 9.42 0.96 -0.70
CA PRO A 37 10.04 -0.30 -1.08
C PRO A 37 11.58 -0.26 -1.03
N LEU A 38 12.20 -1.38 -0.68
CA LEU A 38 13.65 -1.51 -0.66
C LEU A 38 14.25 -1.24 -2.05
N GLY A 39 15.45 -0.65 -2.08
CA GLY A 39 16.20 -0.36 -3.31
C GLY A 39 15.75 0.90 -4.06
N VAL A 40 14.83 1.68 -3.49
CA VAL A 40 14.46 3.00 -4.02
C VAL A 40 15.50 4.04 -3.58
N THR A 41 16.00 4.81 -4.54
CA THR A 41 16.97 5.88 -4.30
C THR A 41 16.48 7.21 -4.89
N ILE A 42 16.76 8.32 -4.21
CA ILE A 42 16.47 9.68 -4.69
C ILE A 42 17.79 10.46 -4.76
N GLY A 43 18.22 10.85 -5.97
CA GLY A 43 19.44 11.64 -6.14
C GLY A 43 20.70 10.99 -5.55
N GLY A 44 20.76 9.66 -5.50
CA GLY A 44 21.83 8.89 -4.88
C GLY A 44 21.64 8.56 -3.39
N ILE A 45 20.60 9.09 -2.74
CA ILE A 45 20.25 8.79 -1.35
C ILE A 45 19.36 7.55 -1.30
N ASP A 46 19.76 6.53 -0.53
CA ASP A 46 18.92 5.36 -0.29
C ASP A 46 17.78 5.71 0.67
N VAL A 47 16.55 5.57 0.19
CA VAL A 47 15.31 5.84 0.94
C VAL A 47 14.48 4.57 1.12
N GLY A 48 14.99 3.43 0.66
CA GLY A 48 14.30 2.15 0.80
C GLY A 48 14.11 1.78 2.27
N GLY A 49 12.89 1.36 2.62
CA GLY A 49 12.53 0.99 3.99
C GLY A 49 12.23 2.18 4.91
N MET A 50 12.41 3.42 4.47
CA MET A 50 12.03 4.62 5.23
C MET A 50 10.54 4.89 5.13
N THR A 51 9.99 5.58 6.12
CA THR A 51 8.69 6.25 5.96
C THR A 51 8.83 7.47 5.04
N ALA A 52 7.72 8.00 4.55
CA ALA A 52 7.74 9.19 3.69
C ALA A 52 8.34 10.43 4.39
N ASP A 53 8.08 10.59 5.69
CA ASP A 53 8.59 11.72 6.48
C ASP A 53 10.09 11.60 6.74
N ASP A 54 10.56 10.40 7.07
CA ASP A 54 11.98 10.11 7.25
C ASP A 54 12.76 10.32 5.95
N ALA A 55 12.23 9.81 4.83
CA ALA A 55 12.83 9.98 3.52
C ALA A 55 12.88 11.45 3.09
N THR A 56 11.81 12.21 3.37
CA THR A 56 11.77 13.65 3.09
C THR A 56 12.86 14.38 3.86
N THR A 57 13.01 14.07 5.15
CA THR A 57 14.03 14.66 6.01
C THR A 57 15.44 14.32 5.52
N ALA A 58 15.68 13.05 5.18
CA ALA A 58 16.98 12.59 4.69
C ALA A 58 17.38 13.27 3.38
N VAL A 59 16.46 13.36 2.42
CA VAL A 59 16.70 14.03 1.14
C VAL A 59 16.98 15.52 1.35
N GLN A 60 16.17 16.20 2.17
CA GLN A 60 16.38 17.63 2.45
C GLN A 60 17.75 17.88 3.08
N GLN A 61 18.16 17.07 4.07
CA GLN A 61 19.46 17.21 4.73
C GLN A 61 20.63 16.97 3.77
N ALA A 62 20.50 16.00 2.87
CA ALA A 62 21.53 15.70 1.87
C ALA A 62 21.73 16.85 0.88
N PHE A 63 20.63 17.46 0.42
CA PHE A 63 20.68 18.52 -0.60
C PHE A 63 20.78 19.94 -0.04
N ALA A 64 20.63 20.14 1.27
CA ALA A 64 20.82 21.44 1.92
C ALA A 64 22.31 21.83 2.09
N GLN A 65 23.25 21.00 1.61
CA GLN A 65 24.68 21.28 1.69
C GLN A 65 25.10 22.38 0.69
N PRO A 66 25.93 23.35 1.10
CA PRO A 66 26.45 24.37 0.20
C PRO A 66 27.34 23.76 -0.89
N LEU A 67 27.21 24.26 -2.12
CA LEU A 67 28.01 23.83 -3.26
C LEU A 67 29.20 24.78 -3.47
N GLU A 68 30.39 24.22 -3.65
CA GLU A 68 31.54 24.99 -4.13
C GLU A 68 31.61 24.90 -5.67
N LEU A 69 31.67 26.06 -6.31
CA LEU A 69 31.75 26.19 -7.77
C LEU A 69 33.20 26.45 -8.18
N LEU A 70 33.79 25.51 -8.93
CA LEU A 70 35.07 25.73 -9.60
C LEU A 70 34.82 26.41 -10.95
N VAL A 71 35.26 27.66 -11.09
CA VAL A 71 35.22 28.38 -12.37
C VAL A 71 36.55 28.16 -13.09
N ALA A 72 36.55 27.38 -14.17
CA ALA A 72 37.70 27.28 -15.06
C ALA A 72 37.76 28.55 -15.92
N GLY A 73 38.87 29.29 -15.81
CA GLY A 73 39.17 30.48 -16.60
C GLY A 73 39.73 30.16 -17.98
#